data_AF-A0A0T6B0W5-F1
#
_entry.id   AF-A0A0T6B0W5-F1
#
_cell.length_a   1.000
_cell.length_b   1.000
_cell.length_c   1.000
_cell.angle_alpha   90.00
_cell.angle_beta   90.00
_cell.angle_gamma   90.00
#
_symmetry.space_group_name_H-M   'P 1'
#
loop_
_entity.id
_entity.type
_entity.pdbx_description
1 polymer ?
#
loop_
_entity_poly.entity_id
_entity_poly.type
_entity_poly.pdbx_seq_one_letter_code
_entity_poly.pdbx_strand_id
1 'polypeptide(L)'
;MGQKVTRTDFEWVYTEEPHASRRKIILEKYPQIKKLFGYDPNFKWIVTAMVLTQFMMLFVMKDRSWPIILLVAYCFGGVINHSLMLAIHEISHNLAFGHCRPMHNKYFGFFANLPVGIPFSISFKKYHLEHHRYQGDEIRDTDIPTYLEAKLFCTTFGKFIWVILQPFFYAFRPLITYPKPLTNLELINGVIQLSFDALVVYLYYKRTNNVTFRILLLCNAPIVPSVLRLLF
;
A
#
# COMPACT_ATOMS: atom_id res chain seq x y z
N MET A 1 0.34 1.85 33.01
CA MET A 1 1.25 0.78 32.54
C MET A 1 1.79 1.18 31.17
N GLY A 2 3.11 1.20 30.98
CA GLY A 2 3.78 1.57 29.72
C GLY A 2 4.57 2.88 29.80
N GLN A 3 5.69 2.95 29.10
CA GLN A 3 6.48 4.18 28.97
C GLN A 3 5.67 5.26 28.21
N LYS A 4 5.83 6.51 28.61
CA LYS A 4 5.22 7.69 27.97
C LYS A 4 6.33 8.53 27.33
N VAL A 5 6.07 9.07 26.15
CA VAL A 5 6.99 10.01 25.50
C VAL A 5 7.14 11.25 26.40
N THR A 6 8.38 11.67 26.66
CA THR A 6 8.69 12.82 27.53
C THR A 6 8.51 14.16 26.81
N ARG A 7 8.64 14.18 25.48
CA ARG A 7 8.36 15.34 24.63
C ARG A 7 6.87 15.54 24.41
N THR A 8 6.47 16.79 24.21
CA THR A 8 5.08 17.20 23.92
C THR A 8 4.91 17.73 22.49
N ASP A 9 5.99 17.77 21.73
CA ASP A 9 6.12 18.28 20.37
C ASP A 9 6.93 17.31 19.49
N PHE A 10 6.95 17.56 18.18
CA PHE A 10 7.84 16.87 17.25
C PHE A 10 9.29 17.31 17.45
N GLU A 11 10.21 16.39 17.19
CA GLU A 11 11.63 16.69 17.10
C GLU A 11 11.95 17.22 15.70
N TRP A 12 12.57 18.40 15.64
CA TRP A 12 12.97 19.04 14.40
C TRP A 12 14.47 18.86 14.18
N VAL A 13 14.82 18.29 13.04
CA VAL A 13 16.20 18.03 12.63
C VAL A 13 16.50 18.85 11.37
N TYR A 14 17.56 19.66 11.42
CA TYR A 14 17.97 20.54 10.33
C TYR A 14 19.13 19.99 9.49
N THR A 15 19.55 18.75 9.77
CA THR A 15 20.52 18.06 8.92
C THR A 15 19.84 17.60 7.63
N GLU A 16 20.60 17.55 6.55
CA GLU A 16 20.10 17.00 5.29
C GLU A 16 19.61 15.55 5.46
N GLU A 17 18.68 15.15 4.58
CA GLU A 17 18.17 13.79 4.57
C GLU A 17 19.33 12.80 4.30
N PRO A 18 19.45 11.72 5.10
CA PRO A 18 20.67 10.91 5.11
C PRO A 18 20.87 10.06 3.84
N HIS A 19 19.84 9.85 3.01
CA HIS A 19 19.94 9.00 1.82
C HIS A 19 20.81 9.62 0.73
N ALA A 20 20.73 10.94 0.48
CA ALA A 20 21.54 11.62 -0.52
C ALA A 20 23.05 11.52 -0.22
N SER A 21 23.45 11.88 1.00
CA SER A 21 24.85 11.80 1.44
C SER A 21 25.35 10.37 1.50
N ARG A 22 24.56 9.44 2.05
CA ARG A 22 24.91 8.00 2.08
C ARG A 22 25.03 7.42 0.68
N ARG A 23 24.13 7.75 -0.25
CA ARG A 23 24.21 7.32 -1.65
C ARG A 23 25.54 7.75 -2.27
N LYS A 24 25.98 8.99 -2.06
CA LYS A 24 27.27 9.49 -2.56
C LYS A 24 28.43 8.66 -2.02
N ILE A 25 28.50 8.50 -0.70
CA ILE A 25 29.58 7.74 -0.02
C ILE A 25 29.62 6.28 -0.50
N ILE A 26 28.45 5.63 -0.59
CA ILE A 26 28.34 4.24 -1.07
C ILE A 26 28.81 4.12 -2.52
N LEU A 27 28.43 5.05 -3.39
CA LEU A 27 28.80 5.00 -4.81
C LEU A 27 30.27 5.35 -5.08
N GLU A 28 30.89 6.18 -4.23
CA GLU A 28 32.33 6.44 -4.25
C GLU A 28 33.12 5.19 -3.85
N LYS A 29 32.67 4.50 -2.79
CA LYS A 29 33.33 3.27 -2.29
C LYS A 29 33.06 2.03 -3.16
N TYR A 30 31.87 1.94 -3.75
CA TYR A 30 31.41 0.77 -4.51
C TYR A 30 30.76 1.17 -5.86
N PRO A 31 31.54 1.70 -6.81
CA PRO A 31 31.02 2.19 -8.09
C PRO A 31 30.33 1.11 -8.92
N GLN A 32 30.66 -0.17 -8.71
CA GLN A 32 30.04 -1.31 -9.37
C GLN A 32 28.52 -1.41 -9.12
N ILE A 33 28.02 -0.84 -8.01
CA ILE A 33 26.58 -0.83 -7.69
C ILE A 33 25.78 -0.12 -8.79
N LYS A 34 26.36 0.87 -9.49
CA LYS A 34 25.68 1.55 -10.60
C LYS A 34 25.26 0.60 -11.72
N LYS A 35 25.95 -0.55 -11.88
CA LYS A 35 25.56 -1.58 -12.87
C LYS A 35 24.24 -2.27 -12.52
N LEU A 36 23.83 -2.21 -11.26
CA LEU A 36 22.57 -2.78 -10.77
C LEU A 36 21.41 -1.77 -10.83
N PHE A 37 21.66 -0.52 -11.22
CA PHE A 37 20.61 0.47 -11.35
C PHE A 37 19.72 0.15 -12.54
N GLY A 38 18.42 0.08 -12.26
CA GLY A 38 17.43 -0.25 -13.25
C GLY A 38 16.22 -0.87 -12.58
N TYR A 39 15.38 -1.47 -13.39
CA TYR A 39 14.24 -2.23 -12.92
C TYR A 39 14.44 -3.70 -13.27
N ASP A 40 13.82 -4.59 -12.49
CA ASP A 40 13.85 -6.04 -12.77
C ASP A 40 12.87 -6.37 -13.91
N PRO A 41 13.33 -6.92 -15.06
CA PRO A 41 12.45 -7.32 -16.15
C PRO A 41 11.41 -8.39 -15.76
N ASN A 42 11.68 -9.20 -14.73
CA ASN A 42 10.78 -10.26 -14.26
C ASN A 42 9.65 -9.75 -13.36
N PHE A 43 9.81 -8.56 -12.79
CA PHE A 43 8.87 -7.98 -11.83
C PHE A 43 7.40 -8.03 -12.31
N LYS A 44 7.14 -7.60 -13.55
CA LYS A 44 5.79 -7.63 -14.14
C LYS A 44 5.18 -9.04 -14.22
N TRP A 45 6.00 -10.06 -14.42
CA TRP A 45 5.52 -11.45 -14.50
C TRP A 45 5.19 -11.99 -13.11
N ILE A 46 6.00 -11.67 -12.11
CA ILE A 46 5.74 -12.02 -10.70
C ILE A 46 4.44 -11.38 -10.23
N VAL A 47 4.27 -10.08 -10.50
CA VAL A 47 3.02 -9.37 -10.16
C VAL A 47 1.82 -9.95 -10.88
N THR A 48 1.97 -10.28 -12.16
CA THR A 48 0.90 -10.94 -12.93
C THR A 48 0.53 -12.30 -12.33
N ALA A 49 1.51 -13.12 -11.95
CA ALA A 49 1.27 -14.39 -11.28
C ALA A 49 0.50 -14.19 -9.96
N MET A 50 0.89 -13.21 -9.13
CA MET A 50 0.18 -12.90 -7.88
C MET A 50 -1.28 -12.50 -8.11
N VAL A 51 -1.57 -11.65 -9.11
CA VAL A 51 -2.95 -11.26 -9.45
C VAL A 51 -3.76 -12.47 -9.90
N LEU A 52 -3.20 -13.30 -10.81
CA LEU A 52 -3.86 -14.51 -11.29
C LEU A 52 -4.10 -15.53 -10.18
N THR A 53 -3.16 -15.67 -9.24
CA THR A 53 -3.35 -16.51 -8.04
C THR A 53 -4.52 -16.01 -7.20
N GLN A 54 -4.62 -14.71 -6.94
CA GLN A 54 -5.77 -14.16 -6.21
C GLN A 54 -7.10 -14.41 -6.94
N PHE A 55 -7.13 -14.26 -8.27
CA PHE A 55 -8.33 -14.55 -9.05
C PHE A 55 -8.70 -16.04 -9.03
N MET A 56 -7.71 -16.93 -9.10
CA MET A 56 -7.93 -18.38 -8.97
C MET A 56 -8.51 -18.73 -7.59
N MET A 57 -8.04 -18.07 -6.52
CA MET A 57 -8.52 -18.31 -5.16
C MET A 57 -10.01 -17.99 -5.00
N LEU A 58 -10.57 -17.06 -5.79
CA LEU A 58 -12.02 -16.82 -5.78
C LEU A 58 -12.82 -18.11 -6.04
N PHE A 59 -12.37 -18.93 -7.01
CA PHE A 59 -13.04 -20.19 -7.35
C PHE A 59 -12.80 -21.30 -6.33
N VAL A 60 -11.59 -21.35 -5.75
CA VAL A 60 -11.21 -22.35 -4.72
C VAL A 60 -11.99 -22.13 -3.42
N MET A 61 -12.27 -20.87 -3.08
CA MET A 61 -12.89 -20.48 -1.81
C MET A 61 -14.42 -20.40 -1.86
N LYS A 62 -15.04 -20.53 -3.04
CA LYS A 62 -16.47 -20.25 -3.29
C LYS A 62 -17.47 -20.97 -2.36
N ASP A 63 -17.17 -22.22 -1.97
CA ASP A 63 -18.05 -23.06 -1.13
C ASP A 63 -17.43 -23.38 0.24
N ARG A 64 -16.41 -22.63 0.67
CA ARG A 64 -15.75 -22.87 1.96
C ARG A 64 -16.52 -22.19 3.08
N SER A 65 -16.42 -22.74 4.29
CA SER A 65 -17.03 -22.15 5.48
C SER A 65 -16.28 -20.88 5.91
N TRP A 66 -16.95 -19.99 6.64
CA TRP A 66 -16.38 -18.74 7.13
C TRP A 66 -15.05 -18.89 7.89
N PRO A 67 -14.87 -19.85 8.82
CA PRO A 67 -13.59 -20.02 9.50
C PRO A 67 -12.44 -20.34 8.54
N ILE A 68 -12.69 -21.17 7.52
CA ILE A 68 -11.69 -21.51 6.50
C ILE A 68 -11.38 -20.28 5.65
N ILE A 69 -12.41 -19.54 5.25
CA ILE A 69 -12.25 -18.28 4.50
C ILE A 69 -11.38 -17.30 5.27
N LEU A 70 -11.66 -17.05 6.55
CA LEU A 70 -10.90 -16.12 7.38
C LEU A 70 -9.44 -16.58 7.56
N LEU A 71 -9.22 -17.88 7.81
CA LEU A 71 -7.89 -18.44 7.96
C LEU A 71 -7.06 -18.27 6.67
N VAL A 72 -7.63 -18.64 5.52
CA VAL A 72 -6.94 -18.54 4.22
C VAL A 72 -6.74 -17.06 3.84
N ALA A 73 -7.74 -16.21 4.07
CA ALA A 73 -7.62 -14.77 3.84
C ALA A 73 -6.47 -14.17 4.66
N TYR A 74 -6.31 -14.54 5.92
CA TYR A 74 -5.22 -14.02 6.76
C TYR A 74 -3.86 -14.62 6.39
N CYS A 75 -3.74 -15.95 6.34
CA CYS A 75 -2.46 -16.64 6.18
C CYS A 75 -1.92 -16.65 4.74
N PHE A 76 -2.78 -16.51 3.74
CA PHE A 76 -2.40 -16.60 2.33
C PHE A 76 -2.80 -15.34 1.55
N GLY A 77 -4.08 -14.98 1.60
CA GLY A 77 -4.60 -13.80 0.90
C GLY A 77 -3.91 -12.50 1.32
N GLY A 78 -3.75 -12.29 2.62
CA GLY A 78 -3.11 -11.11 3.22
C GLY A 78 -1.63 -11.02 2.88
N VAL A 79 -0.93 -12.15 2.82
CA VAL A 79 0.49 -12.20 2.40
C VAL A 79 0.64 -11.76 0.96
N ILE A 80 -0.18 -12.30 0.05
CA ILE A 80 -0.15 -11.91 -1.37
C ILE A 80 -0.61 -10.46 -1.55
N ASN A 81 -1.65 -10.00 -0.83
CA ASN A 81 -2.09 -8.61 -0.89
C ASN A 81 -1.03 -7.64 -0.38
N HIS A 82 -0.32 -7.97 0.69
CA HIS A 82 0.80 -7.16 1.16
C HIS A 82 1.89 -7.05 0.09
N SER A 83 2.24 -8.17 -0.55
CA SER A 83 3.17 -8.19 -1.68
C SER A 83 2.66 -7.36 -2.88
N LEU A 84 1.36 -7.41 -3.19
CA LEU A 84 0.76 -6.60 -4.25
C LEU A 84 0.78 -5.09 -3.92
N MET A 85 0.57 -4.70 -2.66
CA MET A 85 0.70 -3.29 -2.25
C MET A 85 2.15 -2.81 -2.40
N LEU A 86 3.14 -3.62 -2.02
CA LEU A 86 4.55 -3.33 -2.28
C LEU A 86 4.87 -3.29 -3.78
N ALA A 87 4.25 -4.16 -4.57
CA ALA A 87 4.39 -4.10 -6.02
C ALA A 87 3.82 -2.79 -6.59
N ILE A 88 2.65 -2.35 -6.12
CA ILE A 88 2.07 -1.06 -6.51
C ILE A 88 2.98 0.10 -6.09
N HIS A 89 3.65 -0.01 -4.94
CA HIS A 89 4.69 0.92 -4.52
C HIS A 89 5.84 1.01 -5.55
N GLU A 90 6.42 -0.11 -5.97
CA GLU A 90 7.47 -0.12 -7.00
C GLU A 90 6.98 0.40 -8.37
N ILE A 91 5.73 0.05 -8.75
CA ILE A 91 5.09 0.55 -9.97
C ILE A 91 4.92 2.08 -9.92
N SER A 92 4.68 2.64 -8.73
CA SER A 92 4.58 4.09 -8.53
C SER A 92 5.86 4.82 -8.93
N HIS A 93 7.02 4.18 -8.72
CA HIS A 93 8.35 4.65 -9.15
C HIS A 93 8.66 4.41 -10.63
N ASN A 94 7.73 3.80 -11.37
CA ASN A 94 7.86 3.35 -12.76
C ASN A 94 8.84 2.18 -12.95
N LEU A 95 8.95 1.29 -11.98
CA LEU A 95 9.88 0.16 -12.00
C LEU A 95 9.29 -1.16 -12.54
N ALA A 96 8.12 -1.14 -13.19
CA ALA A 96 7.62 -2.32 -13.91
C ALA A 96 8.03 -2.35 -15.39
N PHE A 97 8.05 -1.18 -16.03
CA PHE A 97 8.42 -1.02 -17.45
C PHE A 97 9.53 0.01 -17.68
N GLY A 98 10.12 0.51 -16.59
CA GLY A 98 11.12 1.58 -16.60
C GLY A 98 10.52 2.99 -16.75
N HIS A 99 11.37 3.99 -16.49
CA HIS A 99 10.98 5.40 -16.44
C HIS A 99 10.51 5.97 -17.78
N CYS A 100 10.96 5.40 -18.91
CA CYS A 100 10.57 5.85 -20.26
C CYS A 100 9.12 5.48 -20.62
N ARG A 101 8.44 4.65 -19.82
CA ARG A 101 7.08 4.16 -20.11
C ARG A 101 6.12 4.42 -18.94
N PRO A 102 5.92 5.67 -18.51
CA PRO A 102 5.14 5.97 -17.31
C PRO A 102 3.68 5.52 -17.42
N MET A 103 3.07 5.61 -18.59
CA MET A 103 1.68 5.16 -18.80
C MET A 103 1.53 3.64 -18.72
N HIS A 104 2.51 2.86 -19.18
CA HIS A 104 2.48 1.41 -19.07
C HIS A 104 2.53 0.97 -17.60
N ASN A 105 3.35 1.64 -16.80
CA ASN A 105 3.38 1.42 -15.35
C ASN A 105 2.03 1.75 -14.71
N LYS A 106 1.38 2.87 -15.07
CA LYS A 106 0.06 3.22 -14.53
C LYS A 106 -1.03 2.20 -14.89
N TYR A 107 -1.08 1.75 -16.15
CA TYR A 107 -2.03 0.72 -16.56
C TYR A 107 -1.80 -0.61 -15.84
N PHE A 108 -0.53 -0.98 -15.66
CA PHE A 108 -0.19 -2.16 -14.88
C PHE A 108 -0.50 -2.00 -13.39
N GLY A 109 -0.39 -0.78 -12.86
CA GLY A 109 -0.86 -0.42 -11.53
C GLY A 109 -2.35 -0.67 -11.33
N PHE A 110 -3.20 -0.28 -12.30
CA PHE A 110 -4.63 -0.62 -12.28
C PHE A 110 -4.87 -2.13 -12.18
N PHE A 111 -4.14 -2.91 -12.98
CA PHE A 111 -4.26 -4.36 -12.99
C PHE A 111 -3.80 -4.99 -11.67
N ALA A 112 -2.63 -4.59 -11.14
CA ALA A 112 -2.11 -5.05 -9.86
C ALA A 112 -3.01 -4.67 -8.67
N ASN A 113 -3.80 -3.61 -8.81
CA ASN A 113 -4.74 -3.11 -7.81
C ASN A 113 -6.02 -3.94 -7.72
N LEU A 114 -6.42 -4.64 -8.79
CA LEU A 114 -7.71 -5.34 -8.84
C LEU A 114 -7.96 -6.27 -7.64
N PRO A 115 -7.01 -7.12 -7.20
CA PRO A 115 -7.22 -7.97 -6.03
C PRO A 115 -7.35 -7.21 -4.70
N VAL A 116 -6.91 -5.95 -4.62
CA VAL A 116 -6.91 -5.18 -3.37
C VAL A 116 -8.33 -4.69 -3.02
N GLY A 117 -9.21 -4.50 -4.01
CA GLY A 117 -10.62 -4.17 -3.77
C GLY A 117 -10.92 -2.68 -3.50
N ILE A 118 -9.91 -1.80 -3.56
CA ILE A 118 -10.08 -0.36 -3.39
C ILE A 118 -9.23 0.41 -4.41
N PRO A 119 -9.72 1.48 -5.06
CA PRO A 119 -9.02 2.14 -6.16
C PRO A 119 -7.91 3.08 -5.67
N PHE A 120 -6.78 2.53 -5.22
CA PHE A 120 -5.75 3.31 -4.55
C PHE A 120 -4.49 3.55 -5.39
N SER A 121 -4.21 2.77 -6.44
CA SER A 121 -2.94 2.79 -7.19
C SER A 121 -2.48 4.19 -7.65
N ILE A 122 -3.36 4.98 -8.28
CA ILE A 122 -2.97 6.33 -8.77
C ILE A 122 -2.88 7.33 -7.63
N SER A 123 -3.83 7.30 -6.70
CA SER A 123 -3.83 8.17 -5.52
C SER A 123 -2.56 7.94 -4.69
N PHE A 124 -2.21 6.67 -4.47
CA PHE A 124 -0.97 6.26 -3.81
C PHE A 124 0.23 6.88 -4.52
N LYS A 125 0.41 6.64 -5.83
CA LYS A 125 1.52 7.24 -6.59
C LYS A 125 1.59 8.77 -6.43
N LYS A 126 0.44 9.45 -6.42
CA LYS A 126 0.34 10.92 -6.31
C LYS A 126 0.90 11.44 -4.98
N TYR A 127 0.55 10.82 -3.86
CA TYR A 127 1.03 11.21 -2.53
C TYR A 127 2.42 10.64 -2.24
N HIS A 128 2.65 9.39 -2.60
CA HIS A 128 3.89 8.65 -2.35
C HIS A 128 5.13 9.30 -2.98
N LEU A 129 5.03 9.77 -4.22
CA LEU A 129 6.13 10.49 -4.87
C LEU A 129 6.41 11.85 -4.23
N GLU A 130 5.42 12.45 -3.57
CA GLU A 130 5.59 13.70 -2.84
C GLU A 130 6.22 13.46 -1.47
N HIS A 131 5.80 12.41 -0.77
CA HIS A 131 6.48 11.91 0.44
C HIS A 131 7.98 11.74 0.20
N HIS A 132 8.39 11.04 -0.88
CA HIS A 132 9.82 10.90 -1.18
C HIS A 132 10.53 12.21 -1.56
N ARG A 133 9.81 13.17 -2.13
CA ARG A 133 10.39 14.45 -2.55
C ARG A 133 10.54 15.42 -1.38
N TYR A 134 9.62 15.40 -0.43
CA TYR A 134 9.53 16.32 0.70
C TYR A 134 9.48 15.55 2.02
N GLN A 135 10.26 14.47 2.13
CA GLN A 135 10.26 13.60 3.30
C GLN A 135 10.57 14.39 4.57
N GLY A 136 9.71 14.30 5.58
CA GLY A 136 9.84 15.07 6.81
C GLY A 136 9.23 16.48 6.78
N ASP A 137 8.65 16.92 5.66
CA ASP A 137 7.92 18.19 5.57
C ASP A 137 6.54 18.10 6.23
N GLU A 138 6.25 18.99 7.17
CA GLU A 138 5.06 18.90 8.02
C GLU A 138 3.71 19.00 7.27
N ILE A 139 3.70 19.54 6.05
CA ILE A 139 2.48 19.73 5.26
C ILE A 139 2.44 18.73 4.10
N ARG A 140 3.53 18.62 3.35
CA ARG A 140 3.58 17.85 2.09
C ARG A 140 3.81 16.37 2.32
N ASP A 141 4.46 16.00 3.42
CA ASP A 141 4.64 14.61 3.79
C ASP A 141 3.44 14.12 4.61
N THR A 142 2.46 13.55 3.91
CA THR A 142 1.24 13.03 4.53
C THR A 142 1.47 11.74 5.33
N ASP A 143 2.68 11.17 5.32
CA ASP A 143 3.01 9.98 6.11
C ASP A 143 3.33 10.34 7.57
N ILE A 144 3.62 11.62 7.86
CA ILE A 144 3.85 12.12 9.21
C ILE A 144 2.53 12.10 10.01
N PRO A 145 2.50 11.53 11.23
CA PRO A 145 1.32 11.59 12.09
C PRO A 145 0.93 13.03 12.41
N THR A 146 -0.36 13.30 12.50
CA THR A 146 -0.82 14.61 12.98
C THR A 146 -0.47 14.81 14.47
N TYR A 147 -0.46 16.07 14.94
CA TYR A 147 -0.33 16.37 16.37
C TYR A 147 -1.40 15.68 17.23
N LEU A 148 -2.62 15.52 16.70
CA LEU A 148 -3.69 14.81 17.38
C LEU A 148 -3.33 13.33 17.56
N GLU A 149 -2.90 12.66 16.49
CA GLU A 149 -2.44 11.26 16.57
C GLU A 149 -1.28 11.11 17.54
N ALA A 150 -0.27 11.98 17.47
CA ALA A 150 0.88 11.94 18.37
C ALA A 150 0.48 12.08 19.86
N LYS A 151 -0.52 12.91 20.17
CA LYS A 151 -1.05 13.09 21.53
C LYS A 151 -1.92 11.92 21.98
N LEU A 152 -2.79 11.40 21.11
CA LEU A 152 -3.67 10.26 21.40
C LEU A 152 -2.88 8.96 21.61
N PHE A 153 -1.84 8.74 20.81
CA PHE A 153 -1.08 7.49 20.79
C PHE A 153 0.32 7.63 21.41
N CYS A 154 0.40 8.27 22.58
CA CYS A 154 1.66 8.58 23.28
C CYS A 154 2.11 7.53 24.33
N THR A 155 1.37 6.44 24.50
CA THR A 155 1.69 5.32 25.42
C THR A 155 2.02 4.05 24.63
N THR A 156 2.67 3.07 25.25
CA THR A 156 2.95 1.77 24.60
C THR A 156 1.69 1.12 24.01
N PHE A 157 0.59 1.07 24.78
CA PHE A 157 -0.67 0.51 24.30
C PHE A 157 -1.30 1.39 23.22
N GLY A 158 -1.26 2.72 23.36
CA GLY A 158 -1.73 3.64 22.31
C GLY A 158 -0.99 3.43 20.99
N LYS A 159 0.35 3.34 21.02
CA LYS A 159 1.17 3.07 19.84
C LYS A 159 0.82 1.72 19.20
N PHE A 160 0.55 0.69 20.00
CA PHE A 160 0.09 -0.61 19.49
C PHE A 160 -1.23 -0.48 18.72
N ILE A 161 -2.21 0.24 19.27
CA ILE A 161 -3.48 0.52 18.58
C ILE A 161 -3.25 1.36 17.32
N TRP A 162 -2.35 2.35 17.38
CA TRP A 162 -1.99 3.16 16.22
C TRP A 162 -1.42 2.33 15.07
N VAL A 163 -0.55 1.36 15.36
CA VAL A 163 0.01 0.43 14.35
C VAL A 163 -1.09 -0.41 13.70
N ILE A 164 -2.05 -0.91 14.48
CA ILE A 164 -3.21 -1.66 13.94
C ILE A 164 -4.05 -0.77 13.01
N LEU A 165 -4.22 0.51 13.35
CA LEU A 165 -5.00 1.48 12.59
C LEU A 165 -4.19 2.16 11.48
N GLN A 166 -2.92 1.83 11.29
CA GLN A 166 -2.06 2.51 10.32
C GLN A 166 -2.62 2.47 8.88
N PRO A 167 -3.21 1.37 8.38
CA PRO A 167 -3.82 1.38 7.05
C PRO A 167 -4.96 2.40 6.91
N PHE A 168 -5.73 2.62 7.99
CA PHE A 168 -6.77 3.64 8.01
C PHE A 168 -6.17 5.05 7.97
N PHE A 169 -5.14 5.32 8.78
CA PHE A 169 -4.48 6.63 8.74
C PHE A 169 -3.83 6.90 7.39
N TYR A 170 -3.17 5.92 6.78
CA TYR A 170 -2.56 6.06 5.46
C TYR A 170 -3.60 6.34 4.36
N ALA A 171 -4.78 5.74 4.45
CA ALA A 171 -5.84 5.96 3.46
C ALA A 171 -6.51 7.34 3.60
N PHE A 172 -6.79 7.78 4.83
CA PHE A 172 -7.63 8.95 5.09
C PHE A 172 -6.87 10.22 5.47
N ARG A 173 -5.73 10.13 6.15
CA ARG A 173 -4.96 11.31 6.58
C ARG A 173 -4.63 12.25 5.42
N PRO A 174 -4.15 11.78 4.25
CA PRO A 174 -3.85 12.67 3.14
C PRO A 174 -5.06 13.48 2.66
N LEU A 175 -6.27 12.94 2.78
CA LEU A 175 -7.52 13.60 2.36
C LEU A 175 -7.93 14.74 3.32
N ILE A 176 -7.39 14.74 4.54
CA ILE A 176 -7.70 15.73 5.57
C ILE A 176 -6.55 16.75 5.68
N THR A 177 -5.30 16.29 5.71
CA THR A 177 -4.14 17.14 5.97
C THR A 177 -3.65 17.87 4.73
N TYR A 178 -3.71 17.23 3.55
CA TYR A 178 -3.21 17.80 2.30
C TYR A 178 -4.06 17.35 1.10
N PRO A 179 -5.36 17.71 1.06
CA PRO A 179 -6.26 17.26 0.02
C PRO A 179 -5.83 17.77 -1.35
N LYS A 180 -5.57 16.85 -2.28
CA LYS A 180 -5.25 17.16 -3.67
C LYS A 180 -6.47 17.07 -4.57
N PRO A 181 -6.53 17.87 -5.65
CA PRO A 181 -7.57 17.72 -6.65
C PRO A 181 -7.57 16.30 -7.23
N LEU A 182 -8.77 15.81 -7.54
CA LEU A 182 -8.97 14.53 -8.18
C LEU A 182 -8.55 14.61 -9.65
N THR A 183 -7.80 13.61 -10.11
CA THR A 183 -7.33 13.53 -11.49
C THR A 183 -8.17 12.58 -12.33
N ASN A 184 -8.17 12.77 -13.66
CA ASN A 184 -8.85 11.87 -14.59
C ASN A 184 -8.41 10.40 -14.44
N LEU A 185 -7.13 10.17 -14.10
CA LEU A 185 -6.60 8.81 -13.90
C LEU A 185 -7.09 8.16 -12.60
N GLU A 186 -7.35 8.95 -11.55
CA GLU A 186 -7.99 8.44 -10.33
C GLU A 186 -9.45 8.08 -10.58
N LEU A 187 -10.17 8.89 -11.37
CA LEU A 187 -11.52 8.56 -11.83
C LEU A 187 -11.53 7.25 -12.65
N ILE A 188 -10.60 7.10 -13.59
CA ILE A 188 -10.45 5.86 -14.37
C ILE A 188 -10.11 4.67 -13.45
N ASN A 189 -9.20 4.84 -12.48
CA ASN A 189 -8.91 3.80 -11.50
C ASN A 189 -10.17 3.38 -10.74
N GLY A 190 -10.96 4.35 -10.29
CA GLY A 190 -12.22 4.16 -9.59
C GLY A 190 -13.22 3.36 -10.42
N VAL A 191 -13.46 3.78 -11.66
CA VAL A 191 -14.37 3.07 -12.58
C VAL A 191 -13.91 1.64 -12.81
N ILE A 192 -12.62 1.41 -13.09
CA ILE A 192 -12.08 0.07 -13.32
C ILE A 192 -12.27 -0.81 -12.08
N GLN A 193 -11.87 -0.33 -10.90
CA GLN A 193 -11.95 -1.11 -9.67
C GLN A 193 -13.40 -1.41 -9.29
N LEU A 194 -14.26 -0.41 -9.25
CA LEU A 194 -15.66 -0.58 -8.88
C LEU A 194 -16.41 -1.47 -9.87
N SER A 195 -16.09 -1.37 -11.17
CA SER A 195 -16.68 -2.25 -12.19
C SER A 195 -16.22 -3.70 -12.01
N PHE A 196 -14.93 -3.91 -11.69
CA PHE A 196 -14.39 -5.24 -11.41
C PHE A 196 -15.02 -5.83 -10.14
N ASP A 197 -15.09 -5.06 -9.05
CA ASP A 197 -15.70 -5.49 -7.79
C ASP A 197 -17.18 -5.83 -7.99
N ALA A 198 -17.93 -4.99 -8.71
CA ALA A 198 -19.33 -5.25 -9.06
C ALA A 198 -19.50 -6.52 -9.91
N LEU A 199 -18.61 -6.75 -10.88
CA LEU A 199 -18.60 -7.97 -11.67
C LEU A 199 -18.34 -9.21 -10.81
N VAL A 200 -17.36 -9.15 -9.91
CA VAL A 200 -17.07 -10.25 -8.96
C VAL A 200 -18.29 -10.50 -8.08
N VAL A 201 -18.90 -9.47 -7.49
CA VAL A 201 -20.13 -9.63 -6.70
C VAL A 201 -21.24 -10.25 -7.52
N TYR A 202 -21.49 -9.75 -8.75
CA TYR A 202 -22.56 -10.24 -9.62
C TYR A 202 -22.37 -11.73 -9.98
N LEU A 203 -21.17 -12.12 -10.41
CA LEU A 203 -20.88 -13.50 -10.80
C LEU A 203 -21.01 -14.48 -9.64
N TYR A 204 -20.66 -14.06 -8.42
CA TYR A 204 -20.77 -14.89 -7.22
C TYR A 204 -22.19 -14.90 -6.65
N TYR A 205 -22.89 -13.77 -6.64
CA TYR A 205 -24.28 -13.66 -6.21
C TYR A 205 -25.23 -14.52 -7.06
N LYS A 206 -25.07 -14.52 -8.38
CA LYS A 206 -25.91 -15.35 -9.28
C LYS A 206 -25.66 -16.85 -9.11
N ARG A 207 -24.51 -17.24 -8.58
CA ARG A 207 -24.04 -18.63 -8.56
C ARG A 207 -24.18 -19.32 -7.22
N THR A 208 -24.29 -18.57 -6.12
CA THR A 208 -24.50 -19.12 -4.78
C THR A 208 -25.75 -18.49 -4.14
N ASN A 209 -26.81 -19.29 -3.91
CA ASN A 209 -27.97 -18.91 -3.06
C ASN A 209 -27.57 -18.73 -1.57
N ASN A 210 -26.29 -18.53 -1.29
CA ASN A 210 -25.69 -18.56 0.04
C ASN A 210 -25.15 -17.17 0.38
N VAL A 211 -25.60 -16.63 1.51
CA VAL A 211 -25.28 -15.31 2.07
C VAL A 211 -23.77 -15.14 2.39
N THR A 212 -23.00 -16.24 2.28
CA THR A 212 -21.61 -16.44 2.68
C THR A 212 -20.57 -15.56 1.97
N PHE A 213 -20.90 -14.88 0.86
CA PHE A 213 -19.91 -14.14 0.07
C PHE A 213 -20.02 -12.61 0.10
N ARG A 214 -20.95 -12.05 0.88
CA ARG A 214 -21.22 -10.59 0.91
C ARG A 214 -20.03 -9.73 1.37
N ILE A 215 -18.95 -10.32 1.90
CA ILE A 215 -17.85 -9.61 2.58
C ILE A 215 -16.47 -10.11 2.09
N LEU A 216 -16.37 -11.00 1.08
CA LEU A 216 -15.05 -11.48 0.63
C LEU A 216 -14.20 -10.39 -0.07
N LEU A 217 -14.85 -9.35 -0.61
CA LEU A 217 -14.19 -8.14 -1.10
C LEU A 217 -13.68 -7.23 0.04
N LEU A 218 -14.20 -7.38 1.26
CA LEU A 218 -13.75 -6.63 2.44
C LEU A 218 -12.62 -7.34 3.19
N CYS A 219 -12.47 -8.66 3.06
CA CYS A 219 -11.37 -9.43 3.67
C CYS A 219 -10.01 -9.22 3.00
N ASN A 220 -9.95 -8.48 1.89
CA ASN A 220 -8.71 -8.02 1.27
C ASN A 220 -8.18 -6.70 1.87
N ALA A 221 -8.86 -6.15 2.87
CA ALA A 221 -8.30 -5.07 3.68
C ALA A 221 -7.02 -5.56 4.38
N PRO A 222 -5.91 -4.84 4.26
CA PRO A 222 -4.65 -5.25 4.85
C PRO A 222 -4.75 -5.18 6.37
N ILE A 223 -4.89 -6.33 7.03
CA ILE A 223 -4.60 -6.45 8.46
C ILE A 223 -3.08 -6.66 8.55
N VAL A 224 -2.32 -5.56 8.59
CA VAL A 224 -0.87 -5.60 8.84
C VAL A 224 -0.64 -5.75 10.34
N PRO A 225 0.24 -6.68 10.74
CA PRO A 225 1.30 -6.26 11.66
C PRO A 225 2.65 -6.84 11.20
N SER A 226 3.34 -6.11 10.33
CA SER A 226 4.74 -6.36 9.97
C SER A 226 5.59 -5.09 9.84
N VAL A 227 5.17 -4.00 10.50
CA VAL A 227 5.98 -2.75 10.63
C VAL A 227 7.13 -2.89 11.66
N LEU A 228 7.27 -4.03 12.35
CA LEU A 228 8.24 -4.19 13.43
C LEU A 228 9.70 -4.47 13.01
N ARG A 229 10.06 -4.45 11.72
CA ARG A 229 11.45 -4.72 11.27
C ARG A 229 12.15 -3.61 10.48
N LEU A 230 11.50 -2.46 10.27
CA LEU A 230 12.10 -1.31 9.57
C LEU A 230 12.17 -0.03 10.43
N LEU A 231 11.81 -0.12 11.71
CA LEU A 231 11.84 1.01 12.66
C LEU A 231 12.71 0.72 13.91
N PHE A 232 13.69 -0.18 13.78
CA PHE A 232 14.80 -0.34 14.73
C PHE A 232 16.12 -0.44 13.95
#